data_AF-A0A445BFC6-F1
#
_entry.id   AF-A0A445BFC6-F1
#
_cell.length_a   1.000
_cell.length_b   1.000
_cell.length_c   1.000
_cell.angle_alpha   90.00
_cell.angle_beta   90.00
_cell.angle_gamma   90.00
#
_symmetry.space_group_name_H-M   'P 1'
#
loop_
_entity.id
_entity.type
_entity.pdbx_description
1 polymer ?
#
loop_
_entity_poly.entity_id
_entity_poly.type
_entity_poly.pdbx_seq_one_letter_code
_entity_poly.pdbx_strand_id
1 'polypeptide(L)'
;MGEQKKQNQLGLQLFILKASINQLIAVIPKTQTIMSYVLYVRLLSLVSCLIIIIFISKVHADATALVCGNTVVNSRANSNYAKNLNTLLSTLTSNTKINYGFYNSSYGQNTDRQGGNWLRYSDSAIFGHKELLPMYYSVEEKNKTQVDKFNEVLNNLLENLKSKAASGDSRRKYGVGSASVGPRNITIYGVVQCTPDLSEKECDDCLVESIQLLPTC
;
A
#
# COMPACT_ATOMS: atom_id res chain seq x y z
N MET A 1 -53.22 50.24 -26.69
CA MET A 1 -54.30 49.24 -26.59
C MET A 1 -53.99 47.88 -27.27
N GLY A 2 -52.95 47.77 -28.11
CA GLY A 2 -52.60 46.51 -28.79
C GLY A 2 -51.66 45.54 -28.03
N GLU A 3 -50.88 46.04 -27.05
CA GLU A 3 -49.87 45.25 -26.33
C GLU A 3 -50.48 44.29 -25.29
N GLN A 4 -51.51 44.73 -24.57
CA GLN A 4 -52.24 43.94 -23.57
C GLN A 4 -52.98 42.74 -24.19
N LYS A 5 -53.48 42.90 -25.43
CA LYS A 5 -54.12 41.81 -26.17
C LYS A 5 -53.11 40.72 -26.58
N LYS A 6 -51.86 41.11 -26.85
CA LYS A 6 -50.76 40.21 -27.23
C LYS A 6 -50.20 39.44 -26.02
N GLN A 7 -50.10 40.08 -24.85
CA GLN A 7 -49.75 39.43 -23.58
C GLN A 7 -50.76 38.37 -23.15
N ASN A 8 -52.05 38.66 -23.27
CA ASN A 8 -53.11 37.69 -22.93
C ASN A 8 -53.14 36.50 -23.91
N GLN A 9 -52.81 36.72 -25.18
CA GLN A 9 -52.72 35.66 -26.19
C GLN A 9 -51.50 34.76 -25.97
N LEU A 10 -50.36 35.32 -25.54
CA LEU A 10 -49.17 34.55 -25.18
C LEU A 10 -49.39 33.71 -23.90
N GLY A 11 -50.09 34.26 -22.90
CA GLY A 11 -50.46 33.53 -21.69
C GLY A 11 -51.39 32.34 -21.97
N LEU A 12 -52.37 32.53 -22.87
CA LEU A 12 -53.28 31.45 -23.28
C LEU A 12 -52.55 30.35 -24.07
N GLN A 13 -51.62 30.73 -24.96
CA GLN A 13 -50.76 29.78 -25.69
C GLN A 13 -49.91 28.94 -24.73
N LEU A 14 -49.31 29.58 -23.71
CA LEU A 14 -48.49 28.89 -22.71
C LEU A 14 -49.32 27.92 -21.83
N PHE A 15 -50.56 28.29 -21.51
CA PHE A 15 -51.49 27.44 -20.75
C PHE A 15 -51.90 26.21 -21.54
N ILE A 16 -52.24 26.38 -22.82
CA ILE A 16 -52.58 25.27 -23.73
C ILE A 16 -51.38 24.34 -23.91
N LEU A 17 -50.18 24.90 -24.08
CA LEU A 17 -48.95 24.11 -24.21
C LEU A 17 -48.69 23.27 -22.95
N LYS A 18 -48.85 23.86 -21.75
CA LYS A 18 -48.72 23.13 -20.48
C LYS A 18 -49.76 22.02 -20.34
N ALA A 19 -51.01 22.27 -20.72
CA ALA A 19 -52.07 21.26 -20.68
C ALA A 19 -51.76 20.08 -21.62
N SER A 20 -51.30 20.36 -22.84
CA SER A 20 -50.92 19.33 -23.82
C SER A 20 -49.71 18.49 -23.37
N ILE A 21 -48.71 19.12 -22.73
CA ILE A 21 -47.56 18.40 -22.15
C ILE A 21 -48.03 17.46 -21.03
N ASN A 22 -48.91 17.93 -20.14
CA ASN A 22 -49.43 17.11 -19.04
C ASN A 22 -50.26 15.93 -19.53
N GLN A 23 -51.03 16.10 -20.62
CA GLN A 23 -51.74 14.98 -21.25
C GLN A 23 -50.78 13.99 -21.92
N LEU A 24 -49.71 14.45 -22.57
CA LEU A 24 -48.67 13.56 -23.10
C LEU A 24 -48.00 12.74 -21.99
N ILE A 25 -47.67 13.36 -20.86
CA ILE A 25 -47.07 12.69 -19.70
C ILE A 25 -48.01 11.62 -19.12
N ALA A 26 -49.33 11.85 -19.16
CA ALA A 26 -50.33 10.88 -18.68
C ALA A 26 -50.50 9.65 -19.60
N VAL A 27 -50.15 9.78 -20.89
CA VAL A 27 -50.18 8.68 -21.87
C VAL A 27 -48.91 7.81 -21.79
N ILE A 28 -47.82 8.33 -21.23
CA ILE A 28 -46.62 7.52 -20.95
C ILE A 28 -46.97 6.54 -19.82
N PRO A 29 -46.93 5.22 -20.05
CA PRO A 29 -47.25 4.24 -19.01
C PRO A 29 -46.29 4.47 -17.84
N LYS A 30 -46.82 4.71 -16.64
CA LYS A 30 -45.98 4.87 -15.42
C LYS A 30 -45.05 3.66 -15.23
N THR A 31 -45.46 2.48 -15.70
CA THR A 31 -44.63 1.27 -15.77
C THR A 31 -43.43 1.42 -16.70
N GLN A 32 -43.54 2.12 -17.83
CA GLN A 32 -42.42 2.42 -18.75
C GLN A 32 -41.37 3.34 -18.11
N THR A 33 -41.82 4.32 -17.31
CA THR A 33 -40.94 5.26 -16.61
C THR A 33 -40.24 4.60 -15.43
N ILE A 34 -40.96 3.77 -14.66
CA ILE A 34 -40.39 2.98 -13.55
C ILE A 34 -39.41 1.94 -14.08
N MET A 35 -39.74 1.22 -15.15
CA MET A 35 -38.83 0.24 -15.76
C MET A 35 -37.57 0.91 -16.31
N SER A 36 -37.70 2.07 -16.97
CA SER A 36 -36.55 2.88 -17.41
C SER A 36 -35.68 3.35 -16.23
N TYR A 37 -36.29 3.77 -15.12
CA TYR A 37 -35.57 4.18 -13.91
C TYR A 37 -34.86 3.01 -13.24
N VAL A 38 -35.50 1.84 -13.13
CA VAL A 38 -34.90 0.62 -12.58
C VAL A 38 -33.73 0.16 -13.44
N LEU A 39 -33.87 0.18 -14.78
CA LEU A 39 -32.78 -0.13 -15.71
C LEU A 39 -31.62 0.87 -15.58
N TYR A 40 -31.91 2.15 -15.41
CA TYR A 40 -30.89 3.19 -15.21
C TYR A 40 -30.13 3.01 -13.89
N VAL A 41 -30.82 2.72 -12.78
CA VAL A 41 -30.18 2.46 -11.48
C VAL A 41 -29.31 1.19 -11.53
N ARG A 42 -29.79 0.14 -12.21
CA ARG A 42 -29.00 -1.09 -12.43
C ARG A 42 -27.76 -0.80 -13.28
N LEU A 43 -27.89 -0.02 -14.34
CA LEU A 43 -26.77 0.38 -15.19
C LEU A 43 -25.74 1.22 -14.42
N LEU A 44 -26.19 2.20 -13.63
CA LEU A 44 -25.31 3.00 -12.76
C LEU A 44 -24.58 2.12 -11.73
N SER A 45 -25.27 1.15 -11.13
CA SER A 45 -24.67 0.20 -10.20
C SER A 45 -23.61 -0.67 -10.88
N LEU A 46 -23.87 -1.15 -12.10
CA LEU A 46 -22.91 -1.95 -12.88
C LEU A 46 -21.69 -1.11 -13.27
N VAL A 47 -21.89 0.13 -13.72
CA VAL A 47 -20.80 1.05 -14.07
C VAL A 47 -19.95 1.38 -12.83
N SER A 48 -20.58 1.60 -11.67
CA SER A 48 -19.87 1.80 -10.40
C SER A 48 -19.01 0.58 -10.02
N CYS A 49 -19.55 -0.64 -10.12
CA CYS A 49 -18.77 -1.86 -9.91
C CYS A 49 -17.59 -2.00 -10.88
N LEU A 50 -17.79 -1.70 -12.17
CA LEU A 50 -16.71 -1.74 -13.17
C LEU A 50 -15.60 -0.72 -12.87
N ILE A 51 -15.96 0.49 -12.42
CA ILE A 51 -15.00 1.50 -11.98
C ILE A 51 -14.19 0.98 -10.78
N ILE A 52 -14.85 0.38 -9.78
CA ILE A 52 -14.17 -0.20 -8.60
C ILE A 52 -13.18 -1.30 -9.03
N ILE A 53 -13.58 -2.19 -9.94
CA ILE A 53 -12.69 -3.25 -10.46
C ILE A 53 -11.47 -2.65 -11.17
N ILE A 54 -11.65 -1.61 -11.98
CA ILE A 54 -10.54 -0.91 -12.65
C ILE A 54 -9.58 -0.29 -11.62
N PHE A 55 -10.08 0.24 -10.51
CA PHE A 55 -9.25 0.77 -9.43
C PHE A 55 -8.52 -0.32 -8.64
N ILE A 56 -9.14 -1.49 -8.40
CA ILE A 56 -8.49 -2.63 -7.74
C ILE A 56 -7.35 -3.19 -8.61
N SER A 57 -7.53 -3.26 -9.93
CA SER A 57 -6.49 -3.71 -10.87
C SER A 57 -5.26 -2.80 -10.91
N LYS A 58 -5.34 -1.57 -10.38
CA LYS A 58 -4.20 -0.65 -10.25
C LYS A 58 -3.39 -0.83 -8.97
N VAL A 59 -3.73 -1.79 -8.10
CA VAL A 59 -2.85 -2.21 -7.00
C VAL A 59 -1.69 -3.00 -7.61
N HIS A 60 -0.70 -2.28 -8.14
CA HIS A 60 0.55 -2.86 -8.59
C HIS A 60 1.46 -3.03 -7.38
N ALA A 61 1.83 -4.28 -7.07
CA ALA A 61 2.93 -4.56 -6.16
C ALA A 61 4.24 -4.34 -6.93
N ASP A 62 4.73 -3.09 -6.93
CA ASP A 62 6.03 -2.78 -7.50
C ASP A 62 7.12 -3.26 -6.53
N ALA A 63 8.08 -4.04 -7.01
CA ALA A 63 9.19 -4.52 -6.19
C ALA A 63 10.17 -3.36 -5.98
N THR A 64 10.15 -2.75 -4.80
CA THR A 64 10.94 -1.55 -4.49
C THR A 64 12.46 -1.76 -4.64
N ALA A 65 12.94 -3.01 -4.50
CA ALA A 65 14.32 -3.39 -4.79
C ALA A 65 14.43 -4.89 -5.05
N LEU A 66 15.20 -5.28 -6.09
CA LEU A 66 15.62 -6.67 -6.34
C LEU A 66 17.15 -6.73 -6.28
N VAL A 67 17.69 -7.47 -5.31
CA VAL A 67 19.14 -7.67 -5.16
C VAL A 67 19.48 -9.13 -5.47
N CYS A 68 20.30 -9.34 -6.49
CA CYS A 68 20.82 -10.65 -6.86
C CYS A 68 22.33 -10.72 -6.54
N GLY A 69 22.78 -11.78 -5.88
CA GLY A 69 24.21 -11.98 -5.62
C GLY A 69 24.99 -12.23 -6.92
N ASN A 70 26.13 -11.56 -7.09
CA ASN A 70 27.02 -11.67 -8.25
C ASN A 70 27.79 -13.00 -8.35
N THR A 71 27.57 -13.93 -7.42
CA THR A 71 28.05 -15.29 -7.63
C THR A 71 27.36 -15.82 -8.87
N VAL A 72 28.15 -16.16 -9.89
CA VAL A 72 27.76 -17.04 -10.98
C VAL A 72 27.38 -18.38 -10.35
N VAL A 73 26.26 -18.45 -9.66
CA VAL A 73 25.54 -19.70 -9.49
C VAL A 73 25.05 -19.95 -10.89
N ASN A 74 25.87 -20.70 -11.64
CA ASN A 74 25.42 -21.43 -12.79
C ASN A 74 24.16 -22.16 -12.32
N SER A 75 23.00 -21.53 -12.50
CA SER A 75 21.71 -22.13 -12.29
C SER A 75 21.60 -23.12 -13.42
N ARG A 76 22.33 -24.23 -13.31
CA ARG A 76 22.27 -25.33 -14.24
C ARG A 76 20.79 -25.68 -14.29
N ALA A 77 20.18 -25.54 -15.47
CA ALA A 77 18.87 -26.08 -15.71
C ALA A 77 18.90 -27.52 -15.17
N ASN A 78 18.02 -27.84 -14.19
CA ASN A 78 17.97 -29.10 -13.43
C ASN A 78 18.78 -29.21 -12.11
N SER A 79 19.30 -28.12 -11.53
CA SER A 79 19.87 -28.17 -10.17
C SER A 79 18.79 -28.37 -9.09
N ASN A 80 19.16 -28.97 -7.95
CA ASN A 80 18.27 -29.06 -6.79
C ASN A 80 17.86 -27.66 -6.29
N TYR A 81 18.76 -26.69 -6.37
CA TYR A 81 18.47 -25.29 -6.04
C TYR A 81 17.33 -24.70 -6.89
N ALA A 82 17.34 -24.92 -8.20
CA ALA A 82 16.30 -24.43 -9.10
C ALA A 82 14.94 -25.11 -8.83
N LYS A 83 14.95 -26.42 -8.54
CA LYS A 83 13.73 -27.15 -8.14
C LYS A 83 13.16 -26.62 -6.82
N ASN A 84 14.01 -26.49 -5.81
CA ASN A 84 13.62 -26.00 -4.48
C ASN A 84 13.09 -24.56 -4.55
N LEU A 85 13.72 -23.69 -5.34
CA LEU A 85 13.25 -22.32 -5.58
C LEU A 85 11.86 -22.31 -6.23
N ASN A 86 11.64 -23.11 -7.28
CA ASN A 86 10.34 -23.20 -7.95
C ASN A 86 9.25 -23.71 -7.00
N THR A 87 9.56 -24.71 -6.18
CA THR A 87 8.63 -25.21 -5.15
C THR A 87 8.31 -24.15 -4.09
N LEU A 88 9.31 -23.40 -3.63
CA LEU A 88 9.14 -22.31 -2.67
C LEU A 88 8.24 -21.20 -3.25
N LEU A 89 8.55 -20.73 -4.46
CA LEU A 89 7.76 -19.69 -5.14
C LEU A 89 6.30 -20.14 -5.36
N SER A 90 6.09 -21.40 -5.76
CA SER A 90 4.74 -21.99 -5.90
C SER A 90 3.98 -22.04 -4.57
N THR A 91 4.66 -22.39 -3.49
CA THR A 91 4.06 -22.43 -2.14
C THR A 91 3.71 -21.03 -1.64
N LEU A 92 4.57 -20.04 -1.86
CA LEU A 92 4.33 -18.66 -1.45
C LEU A 92 3.19 -18.02 -2.23
N THR A 93 3.12 -18.24 -3.54
CA THR A 93 2.08 -17.67 -4.42
C THR A 93 0.70 -18.29 -4.21
N SER A 94 0.63 -19.55 -3.80
CA SER A 94 -0.64 -20.24 -3.52
C SER A 94 -1.18 -20.02 -2.10
N ASN A 95 -0.36 -19.49 -1.19
CA ASN A 95 -0.75 -19.31 0.20
C ASN A 95 -1.44 -17.96 0.45
N THR A 96 -2.77 -17.96 0.43
CA THR A 96 -3.62 -16.77 0.60
C THR A 96 -3.76 -16.29 2.06
N LYS A 97 -3.12 -16.96 3.02
CA LYS A 97 -3.22 -16.64 4.46
C LYS A 97 -2.04 -15.80 4.98
N ILE A 98 -1.10 -15.43 4.12
CA ILE A 98 0.14 -14.74 4.50
C ILE A 98 -0.08 -13.22 4.47
N ASN A 99 0.04 -12.55 5.63
CA ASN A 99 -0.08 -11.09 5.71
C ASN A 99 0.94 -10.40 6.63
N TYR A 100 1.98 -11.13 7.08
CA TYR A 100 2.95 -10.64 8.06
C TYR A 100 4.41 -10.62 7.56
N GLY A 101 4.66 -10.81 6.26
CA GLY A 101 5.91 -10.41 5.58
C GLY A 101 7.16 -11.26 5.83
N PHE A 102 7.15 -12.24 6.75
CA PHE A 102 8.28 -13.13 7.06
C PHE A 102 7.82 -14.58 7.21
N TYR A 103 8.56 -15.56 6.65
CA TYR A 103 8.20 -16.99 6.71
C TYR A 103 9.32 -17.83 7.34
N ASN A 104 9.00 -18.49 8.46
CA ASN A 104 9.79 -19.55 9.09
C ASN A 104 8.83 -20.73 9.36
N SER A 105 9.12 -21.94 8.90
CA SER A 105 8.17 -23.05 8.99
C SER A 105 8.25 -23.81 10.32
N SER A 106 7.27 -23.60 11.20
CA SER A 106 6.63 -24.66 12.01
C SER A 106 5.24 -24.19 12.51
N TYR A 107 4.30 -25.13 12.67
CA TYR A 107 2.84 -24.91 12.73
C TYR A 107 2.34 -24.15 13.98
N GLY A 108 1.56 -23.07 13.78
CA GLY A 108 0.76 -22.40 14.84
C GLY A 108 0.12 -21.08 14.39
N GLN A 109 -1.15 -20.84 14.76
CA GLN A 109 -2.00 -19.70 14.36
C GLN A 109 -1.75 -18.40 15.17
N ASN A 110 -1.85 -17.22 14.52
CA ASN A 110 -2.71 -16.06 14.88
C ASN A 110 -2.33 -14.75 14.12
N THR A 111 -3.23 -13.76 14.20
CA THR A 111 -3.67 -12.72 13.25
C THR A 111 -2.88 -11.39 13.11
N ASP A 112 -2.97 -10.82 11.89
CA ASP A 112 -2.89 -9.43 11.34
C ASP A 112 -1.93 -8.33 11.87
N ARG A 113 -1.11 -7.79 10.93
CA ARG A 113 -1.13 -6.39 10.39
C ARG A 113 0.19 -5.99 9.69
N GLN A 114 0.20 -5.85 8.36
CA GLN A 114 1.21 -5.22 7.46
C GLN A 114 2.65 -5.07 8.00
N GLY A 115 3.49 -6.07 7.72
CA GLY A 115 4.95 -5.93 7.64
C GLY A 115 5.37 -5.79 6.16
N GLY A 116 6.53 -5.19 5.88
CA GLY A 116 7.08 -5.15 4.54
C GLY A 116 7.26 -6.57 3.98
N ASN A 117 6.85 -6.80 2.73
CA ASN A 117 6.99 -8.10 2.08
C ASN A 117 8.38 -8.19 1.45
N TRP A 118 9.29 -8.95 2.07
CA TRP A 118 10.59 -9.27 1.48
C TRP A 118 10.74 -10.77 1.30
N LEU A 119 11.37 -11.18 0.20
CA LEU A 119 11.71 -12.57 -0.07
C LEU A 119 13.23 -12.68 -0.13
N ARG A 120 13.80 -13.49 0.77
CA ARG A 120 15.23 -13.83 0.77
C ARG A 120 15.37 -15.34 0.57
N TYR A 121 16.17 -15.74 -0.40
CA TYR A 121 16.53 -17.14 -0.66
C TYR A 121 18.03 -17.22 -0.91
N SER A 122 18.67 -18.25 -0.35
CA SER A 122 20.10 -18.48 -0.46
C SER A 122 20.36 -19.98 -0.49
N ASP A 123 21.49 -20.37 -1.06
CA ASP A 123 22.05 -21.72 -0.97
C ASP A 123 22.70 -22.00 0.40
N SER A 124 22.92 -20.95 1.20
CA SER A 124 23.52 -20.96 2.53
C SER A 124 22.45 -20.74 3.61
N ALA A 125 22.76 -21.12 4.86
CA ALA A 125 21.85 -20.90 5.99
C ALA A 125 21.71 -19.40 6.30
N ILE A 126 20.48 -18.89 6.32
CA ILE A 126 20.16 -17.47 6.53
C ILE A 126 19.34 -17.19 7.81
N PHE A 127 18.83 -18.23 8.46
CA PHE A 127 18.02 -18.08 9.68
C PHE A 127 18.91 -18.13 10.93
N GLY A 128 18.64 -17.25 11.89
CA GLY A 128 19.37 -17.13 13.15
C GLY A 128 20.80 -16.60 12.97
N HIS A 129 21.10 -16.01 11.81
CA HIS A 129 22.41 -15.47 11.48
C HIS A 129 22.28 -13.98 11.15
N LYS A 130 22.93 -13.14 11.95
CA LYS A 130 23.05 -11.70 11.67
C LYS A 130 23.91 -11.51 10.43
N GLU A 131 23.37 -10.83 9.41
CA GLU A 131 24.11 -10.44 8.21
C GLU A 131 23.65 -9.04 7.77
N LEU A 132 24.61 -8.13 7.61
CA LEU A 132 24.35 -6.75 7.18
C LEU A 132 24.25 -6.61 5.66
N LEU A 133 24.88 -7.51 4.90
CA LEU A 133 25.02 -7.40 3.45
C LEU A 133 24.04 -8.32 2.71
N PRO A 134 23.64 -7.97 1.48
CA PRO A 134 23.88 -6.70 0.78
C PRO A 134 22.99 -5.56 1.31
N MET A 135 23.56 -4.36 1.47
CA MET A 135 22.79 -3.16 1.84
C MET A 135 22.33 -2.40 0.60
N TYR A 136 21.11 -1.89 0.64
CA TYR A 136 20.54 -1.04 -0.40
C TYR A 136 20.09 0.29 0.23
N TYR A 137 20.56 1.40 -0.31
CA TYR A 137 20.17 2.74 0.10
C TYR A 137 19.59 3.51 -1.09
N SER A 138 18.58 4.32 -0.81
CA SER A 138 18.00 5.26 -1.75
C SER A 138 18.02 6.64 -1.10
N VAL A 139 18.67 7.61 -1.76
CA VAL A 139 18.89 8.94 -1.21
C VAL A 139 18.19 9.94 -2.10
N GLU A 140 17.37 10.79 -1.50
CA GLU A 140 16.82 11.96 -2.16
C GLU A 140 17.62 13.20 -1.74
N GLU A 141 18.28 13.85 -2.69
CA GLU A 141 18.96 15.12 -2.47
C GLU A 141 17.93 16.24 -2.30
N LYS A 142 17.57 16.54 -1.05
CA LYS A 142 16.76 17.71 -0.68
C LYS A 142 17.56 18.64 0.21
N ASN A 143 17.46 19.93 -0.08
CA ASN A 143 18.16 20.97 0.67
C ASN A 143 17.65 21.02 2.13
N LYS A 144 18.46 20.52 3.08
CA LYS A 144 18.08 20.45 4.50
C LYS A 144 18.45 21.75 5.20
N THR A 145 17.46 22.43 5.77
CA THR A 145 17.70 23.56 6.69
C THR A 145 17.79 23.02 8.12
N GLN A 146 18.74 23.52 8.94
CA GLN A 146 19.01 23.05 10.32
C GLN A 146 19.49 21.58 10.42
N VAL A 147 20.58 21.24 9.73
CA VAL A 147 21.13 19.87 9.66
C VAL A 147 21.43 19.28 11.04
N ASP A 148 22.07 20.03 11.95
CA ASP A 148 22.47 19.51 13.26
C ASP A 148 21.25 19.08 14.10
N LYS A 149 20.24 19.95 14.16
CA LYS A 149 18.99 19.68 14.89
C LYS A 149 18.17 18.58 14.24
N PHE A 150 18.20 18.48 12.91
CA PHE A 150 17.58 17.38 12.19
C PHE A 150 18.24 16.05 12.55
N ASN A 151 19.57 15.98 12.55
CA ASN A 151 20.34 14.78 12.88
C ASN A 151 20.14 14.37 14.34
N GLU A 152 20.11 15.32 15.28
CA GLU A 152 19.81 15.05 16.68
C GLU A 152 18.44 14.39 16.86
N VAL A 153 17.40 14.98 16.26
CA VAL A 153 16.03 14.44 16.35
C VAL A 153 15.92 13.09 15.62
N LEU A 154 16.58 12.93 14.48
CA LEU A 154 16.64 11.67 13.74
C LEU A 154 17.29 10.56 14.58
N ASN A 155 18.44 10.82 15.19
CA ASN A 155 19.15 9.85 16.02
C ASN A 155 18.28 9.42 17.22
N ASN A 156 17.67 10.38 17.91
CA ASN A 156 16.76 10.08 19.02
C ASN A 156 15.53 9.27 18.57
N LEU A 157 14.97 9.57 17.39
CA LEU A 157 13.88 8.78 16.82
C LEU A 157 14.33 7.35 16.54
N LEU A 158 15.46 7.16 15.85
CA LEU A 158 15.96 5.85 15.47
C LEU A 158 16.38 4.99 16.67
N GLU A 159 16.98 5.57 17.71
CA GLU A 159 17.30 4.86 18.96
C GLU A 159 16.05 4.32 19.67
N ASN A 160 14.97 5.10 19.69
CA ASN A 160 13.69 4.66 20.25
C ASN A 160 13.05 3.56 19.40
N LEU A 161 13.07 3.72 18.07
CA LEU A 161 12.49 2.72 17.15
C LEU A 161 13.28 1.41 17.18
N LYS A 162 14.61 1.49 17.31
CA LYS A 162 15.51 0.35 17.48
C LYS A 162 15.08 -0.50 18.67
N SER A 163 14.99 0.11 19.84
CA SER A 163 14.62 -0.58 21.08
C SER A 163 13.25 -1.26 20.95
N LYS A 164 12.29 -0.58 20.30
CA LYS A 164 10.94 -1.12 20.04
C LYS A 164 10.94 -2.31 19.08
N ALA A 165 11.80 -2.29 18.06
CA ALA A 165 11.95 -3.42 17.14
C ALA A 165 12.64 -4.60 17.82
N ALA A 166 13.73 -4.35 18.56
CA ALA A 166 14.49 -5.37 19.28
C ALA A 166 13.62 -6.14 20.28
N SER A 167 12.78 -5.44 21.05
CA SER A 167 11.86 -6.04 22.03
C SER A 167 10.68 -6.80 21.40
N GLY A 168 10.60 -6.88 20.07
CA GLY A 168 9.56 -7.64 19.37
C GLY A 168 9.69 -9.15 19.57
N ASP A 169 8.58 -9.87 19.37
CA ASP A 169 8.53 -11.34 19.50
C ASP A 169 9.00 -12.06 18.21
N SER A 170 8.98 -13.40 18.24
CA SER A 170 9.39 -14.25 17.10
C SER A 170 8.51 -14.13 15.85
N ARG A 171 7.42 -13.37 15.92
CA ARG A 171 6.57 -13.08 14.76
C ARG A 171 6.87 -11.73 14.15
N ARG A 172 7.47 -10.80 14.92
CA ARG A 172 7.51 -9.38 14.53
C ARG A 172 8.51 -8.57 15.34
N LYS A 173 9.51 -8.02 14.65
CA LYS A 173 10.50 -7.08 15.20
C LYS A 173 10.58 -5.82 14.33
N TYR A 174 9.67 -4.86 14.54
CA TYR A 174 9.71 -3.55 13.85
C TYR A 174 9.32 -2.40 14.77
N GLY A 175 9.81 -1.22 14.42
CA GLY A 175 9.46 0.06 15.03
C GLY A 175 9.01 1.05 13.97
N VAL A 176 7.92 1.77 14.23
CA VAL A 176 7.48 2.91 13.44
C VAL A 176 7.18 4.08 14.36
N GLY A 177 7.50 5.29 13.91
CA GLY A 177 7.22 6.50 14.65
C GLY A 177 7.60 7.76 13.88
N SER A 178 7.43 8.89 14.54
CA SER A 178 7.75 10.20 14.00
C SER A 178 8.19 11.18 15.08
N ALA A 179 8.92 12.22 14.69
CA ALA A 179 9.36 13.30 15.56
C ALA A 179 9.43 14.61 14.78
N SER A 180 9.30 15.76 15.46
CA SER A 180 9.27 17.07 14.79
C SER A 180 10.51 17.91 15.09
N VAL A 181 11.02 18.62 14.07
CA VAL A 181 12.22 19.47 14.14
C VAL A 181 11.85 20.94 14.08
N GLY A 182 12.28 21.69 15.09
CA GLY A 182 12.28 23.15 15.10
C GLY A 182 10.88 23.80 15.14
N PRO A 183 10.82 25.15 15.10
CA PRO A 183 9.57 25.90 15.28
C PRO A 183 8.58 25.75 14.11
N ARG A 184 9.03 25.27 12.95
CA ARG A 184 8.19 24.97 11.78
C ARG A 184 7.59 23.56 11.81
N ASN A 185 7.86 22.77 12.85
CA ASN A 185 7.35 21.41 13.03
C ASN A 185 7.59 20.50 11.80
N ILE A 186 8.82 20.49 11.25
CA ILE A 186 9.16 19.55 10.17
C ILE A 186 9.11 18.14 10.76
N THR A 187 8.20 17.29 10.28
CA THR A 187 8.05 15.92 10.79
C THR A 187 8.99 14.96 10.06
N ILE A 188 9.82 14.28 10.84
CA ILE A 188 10.61 13.12 10.44
C ILE A 188 9.77 11.88 10.71
N TYR A 189 9.66 10.99 9.73
CA TYR A 189 9.07 9.67 9.89
C TYR A 189 10.19 8.63 9.81
N GLY A 190 10.10 7.61 10.66
CA GLY A 190 11.09 6.54 10.72
C GLY A 190 10.43 5.17 10.80
N VAL A 191 11.06 4.20 10.15
CA VAL A 191 10.75 2.78 10.26
C VAL A 191 12.05 2.00 10.39
N VAL A 192 12.08 1.03 11.29
CA VAL A 192 13.18 0.07 11.42
C VAL A 192 12.60 -1.33 11.57
N GLN A 193 13.27 -2.35 11.05
CA GLN A 193 12.79 -3.72 11.10
C GLN A 193 13.96 -4.70 11.12
N CYS A 194 13.82 -5.77 11.91
CA CYS A 194 14.71 -6.92 11.94
C CYS A 194 13.98 -8.16 11.42
N THR A 195 14.74 -9.18 11.06
CA THR A 195 14.18 -10.50 10.82
C THR A 195 13.79 -11.14 12.17
N PRO A 196 12.54 -11.64 12.33
CA PRO A 196 12.03 -12.16 13.61
C PRO A 196 12.79 -13.36 14.21
N ASP A 197 13.65 -14.02 13.43
CA ASP A 197 14.51 -15.13 13.82
C ASP A 197 15.74 -14.70 14.65
N LEU A 198 16.10 -13.42 14.67
CA LEU A 198 17.17 -12.91 15.51
C LEU A 198 16.73 -12.77 16.97
N SER A 199 17.66 -13.01 17.90
CA SER A 199 17.45 -12.65 19.30
C SER A 199 17.25 -11.14 19.46
N GLU A 200 16.71 -10.71 20.61
CA GLU A 200 16.59 -9.27 20.94
C GLU A 200 17.94 -8.55 20.83
N LYS A 201 19.02 -9.15 21.34
CA LYS A 201 20.37 -8.58 21.27
C LYS A 201 20.88 -8.50 19.83
N GLU A 202 20.75 -9.57 19.05
CA GLU A 202 21.21 -9.58 17.66
C GLU A 202 20.44 -8.58 16.79
N CYS A 203 19.14 -8.39 17.05
CA CYS A 203 18.36 -7.35 16.39
C CYS A 203 18.82 -5.94 16.79
N ASP A 204 19.05 -5.69 18.08
CA ASP A 204 19.57 -4.39 18.53
C ASP A 204 20.93 -4.08 17.88
N ASP A 205 21.87 -5.02 17.95
CA ASP A 205 23.20 -4.90 17.36
C ASP A 205 23.13 -4.65 15.83
N CYS A 206 22.26 -5.36 15.11
CA CYS A 206 22.05 -5.18 13.67
C CYS A 206 21.54 -3.77 13.32
N LEU A 207 20.60 -3.26 14.12
CA LEU A 207 20.03 -1.94 13.92
C LEU A 207 21.01 -0.82 14.32
N VAL A 208 21.84 -1.00 15.35
CA VAL A 208 22.94 -0.06 15.68
C VAL A 208 23.88 0.09 14.49
N GLU A 209 24.35 -1.04 13.94
CA GLU A 209 25.24 -1.05 12.78
C GLU A 209 24.59 -0.38 11.55
N SER A 210 23.30 -0.63 11.32
CA SER A 210 22.54 -0.02 10.22
C SER A 210 22.37 1.50 10.38
N ILE A 211 22.07 1.97 11.60
CA ILE A 211 21.88 3.40 11.89
C ILE A 211 23.19 4.17 11.72
N GLN A 212 24.33 3.59 12.10
CA GLN A 212 25.65 4.19 11.95
C GLN A 212 26.06 4.44 10.50
N LEU A 213 25.42 3.76 9.54
CA LEU A 213 25.71 3.92 8.11
C LEU A 213 24.87 5.01 7.45
N LEU A 214 23.77 5.45 8.05
CA LEU A 214 22.92 6.51 7.50
C LEU A 214 23.66 7.83 7.21
N PRO A 215 24.64 8.29 8.01
CA PRO A 215 25.42 9.48 7.70
C PRO A 215 26.33 9.36 6.47
N THR A 216 26.54 8.14 5.96
CA THR A 216 27.40 7.88 4.79
C THR A 216 26.62 7.88 3.46
N CYS A 217 25.30 7.99 3.53
CA CYS A 217 24.39 8.03 2.39
C CYS A 217 24.18 9.44 1.84
#